data_AF-A0A3M3XZ95-F1
#
_entry.id   AF-A0A3M3XZ95-F1
#
_cell.length_a   1.000
_cell.length_b   1.000
_cell.length_c   1.000
_cell.angle_alpha   90.00
_cell.angle_beta   90.00
_cell.angle_gamma   90.00
#
_symmetry.space_group_name_H-M   'P 1'
#
loop_
_entity.id
_entity.type
_entity.pdbx_description
1 polymer ?
#
loop_
_entity_poly.entity_id
_entity_poly.type
_entity_poly.pdbx_seq_one_letter_code
_entity_poly.pdbx_strand_id
1 'polypeptide(L)'
;MGLMSNGWIIAVGASGGAGLEDICALLSALPPSLNAVVLIVLHRPWDQPSQLLEVLSKRSKIPVVIAPQGDRLKPGIAYIGEPSVHLTLLERSFALMTSDRPREHGNRTIDLLFRSVADCGGLKTIGVVLSGALDDGSRGLAAIHHAGGQTMVLRPSSTASHGMTDVVQHSPGHWQGYPGGAPWNVARAMSRLGVPTAFAGSISTDSLGDELAAQSKAAGLDMRFLQRVDADPLVAIVPSSHPPRYFFAGEADLHFDVQQLREGWLDSVELCHFSCISLARQPLGDRLVEVARMVKKNGKIVSYDPNWRNLMDNRYREVTFPAMVELADIIKLSDEDLRQIYPGLIEEEALEELRGTNAAAQILFTRGAGGMVLYEDNAKVEQAAIAVQVADTVGAGDASMAGWLASQFLGIQQPQARLQFSAACASVSCMHSGAYAPSREEVTALLSGGV
;
A
#
# COMPACT_ATOMS: atom_id res chain seq x y z
N MET A 1 -45.24 6.88 27.82
CA MET A 1 -44.31 5.93 27.18
C MET A 1 -43.33 6.76 26.36
N GLY A 2 -42.24 7.19 27.00
CA GLY A 2 -41.35 8.24 26.47
C GLY A 2 -40.26 7.68 25.56
N LEU A 3 -40.15 8.25 24.37
CA LEU A 3 -39.00 8.16 23.47
C LEU A 3 -37.74 8.74 24.13
N MET A 4 -36.58 8.11 23.85
CA MET A 4 -35.18 8.57 24.03
C MET A 4 -34.43 8.23 25.34
N SER A 5 -33.42 7.35 25.20
CA SER A 5 -32.05 7.67 25.64
C SER A 5 -31.07 7.15 24.58
N ASN A 6 -30.60 8.06 23.72
CA ASN A 6 -30.04 7.81 22.40
C ASN A 6 -28.49 7.84 22.45
N GLY A 7 -27.90 7.01 23.32
CA GLY A 7 -26.45 7.00 23.63
C GLY A 7 -25.61 6.17 22.66
N TRP A 8 -24.30 6.43 22.60
CA TRP A 8 -23.35 5.70 21.76
C TRP A 8 -22.93 4.36 22.37
N ILE A 9 -22.49 3.42 21.54
CA ILE A 9 -21.81 2.19 21.97
C ILE A 9 -20.37 2.25 21.49
N ILE A 10 -19.41 2.10 22.40
CA ILE A 10 -17.98 2.06 22.10
C ILE A 10 -17.46 0.67 22.44
N ALA A 11 -17.08 -0.11 21.43
CA ALA A 11 -16.46 -1.42 21.61
C ALA A 11 -14.93 -1.29 21.49
N VAL A 12 -14.19 -1.76 22.49
CA VAL A 12 -12.74 -1.64 22.60
C VAL A 12 -12.12 -3.03 22.69
N GLY A 13 -11.15 -3.31 21.82
CA GLY A 13 -10.39 -4.54 21.79
C GLY A 13 -8.89 -4.28 21.95
N ALA A 14 -8.23 -5.05 22.82
CA ALA A 14 -6.79 -4.99 22.99
C ALA A 14 -6.20 -6.35 23.43
N SER A 15 -4.88 -6.49 23.40
CA SER A 15 -4.19 -7.70 23.85
C SER A 15 -2.88 -7.41 24.57
N GLY A 16 -2.54 -8.25 25.55
CA GLY A 16 -1.27 -8.20 26.28
C GLY A 16 -1.10 -6.98 27.18
N GLY A 17 0.13 -6.79 27.68
CA GLY A 17 0.46 -5.70 28.61
C GLY A 17 0.37 -4.30 27.98
N ALA A 18 0.80 -4.15 26.72
CA ALA A 18 0.67 -2.88 26.00
C ALA A 18 -0.79 -2.48 25.80
N GLY A 19 -1.65 -3.43 25.41
CA GLY A 19 -3.08 -3.19 25.28
C GLY A 19 -3.76 -2.79 26.59
N LEU A 20 -3.31 -3.34 27.73
CA LEU A 20 -3.80 -2.92 29.05
C LEU A 20 -3.47 -1.44 29.35
N GLU A 21 -2.25 -1.01 29.07
CA GLU A 21 -1.85 0.40 29.26
C GLU A 21 -2.64 1.33 28.34
N ASP A 22 -2.89 0.94 27.09
CA ASP A 22 -3.71 1.73 26.16
C ASP A 22 -5.15 1.88 26.64
N ILE A 23 -5.76 0.80 27.16
CA ILE A 23 -7.11 0.85 27.75
C ILE A 23 -7.10 1.80 28.95
N CYS A 24 -6.08 1.74 29.82
CA CYS A 24 -5.97 2.64 30.97
C CYS A 24 -5.86 4.10 30.52
N ALA A 25 -5.06 4.39 29.50
CA ALA A 25 -4.90 5.73 28.93
C ALA A 25 -6.22 6.24 28.34
N LEU A 26 -6.92 5.39 27.57
CA LEU A 26 -8.23 5.70 27.01
C LEU A 26 -9.25 6.04 28.12
N LEU A 27 -9.41 5.16 29.11
CA LEU A 27 -10.36 5.36 30.22
C LEU A 27 -10.02 6.60 31.07
N SER A 28 -8.74 6.93 31.21
CA SER A 28 -8.28 8.15 31.89
C SER A 28 -8.65 9.43 31.12
N ALA A 29 -8.72 9.34 29.79
CA ALA A 29 -9.04 10.45 28.91
C ALA A 29 -10.56 10.68 28.75
N LEU A 30 -11.39 9.65 28.94
CA LEU A 30 -12.84 9.75 28.80
C LEU A 30 -13.46 10.70 29.86
N PRO A 31 -14.40 11.57 29.48
CA PRO A 31 -15.06 12.46 30.44
C PRO A 31 -16.07 11.69 31.31
N PRO A 32 -16.26 12.06 32.60
CA PRO A 32 -17.30 11.47 33.46
C PRO A 32 -18.72 11.62 32.91
N SER A 33 -18.96 12.64 32.08
CA SER A 33 -20.26 12.93 31.45
C SER A 33 -20.48 12.20 30.12
N LEU A 34 -19.67 11.18 29.80
CA LEU A 34 -19.75 10.43 28.55
C LEU A 34 -21.13 9.79 28.36
N ASN A 35 -21.86 10.22 27.32
CA ASN A 35 -23.14 9.62 26.95
C ASN A 35 -22.95 8.40 26.03
N ALA A 36 -22.16 7.43 26.50
CA ALA A 36 -21.88 6.19 25.79
C ALA A 36 -21.74 5.00 26.74
N VAL A 37 -22.11 3.82 26.27
CA VAL A 37 -21.76 2.53 26.88
C VAL A 37 -20.40 2.11 26.32
N VAL A 38 -19.44 1.79 27.19
CA VAL A 38 -18.11 1.31 26.76
C VAL A 38 -18.02 -0.20 27.04
N LEU A 39 -17.73 -1.01 26.03
CA LEU A 39 -17.57 -2.46 26.12
C LEU A 39 -16.11 -2.80 25.83
N ILE A 40 -15.43 -3.48 26.74
CA ILE A 40 -13.98 -3.70 26.64
C ILE A 40 -13.68 -5.19 26.70
N VAL A 41 -12.93 -5.66 25.71
CA VAL A 41 -12.33 -6.99 25.67
C VAL A 41 -10.80 -6.84 25.65
N LEU A 42 -10.16 -7.45 26.65
CA LEU A 42 -8.72 -7.60 26.73
C LEU A 42 -8.39 -9.09 26.76
N HIS A 43 -7.61 -9.55 25.78
CA HIS A 43 -7.07 -10.92 25.78
C HIS A 43 -6.17 -11.15 26.98
N ARG A 44 -6.51 -12.17 27.76
CA ARG A 44 -5.80 -12.55 28.99
C ARG A 44 -5.93 -14.05 29.26
N PRO A 45 -5.02 -14.66 30.05
CA PRO A 45 -5.16 -16.04 30.49
C PRO A 45 -6.51 -16.27 31.19
N TRP A 46 -7.18 -17.36 30.84
CA TRP A 46 -8.54 -17.69 31.30
C TRP A 46 -8.55 -18.48 32.62
N ASP A 47 -7.40 -19.05 32.99
CA ASP A 47 -7.18 -19.95 34.11
C ASP A 47 -6.52 -19.25 35.33
N GLN A 48 -6.34 -17.93 35.25
CA GLN A 48 -5.73 -17.14 36.32
C GLN A 48 -6.73 -16.12 36.92
N PRO A 49 -6.62 -15.82 38.23
CA PRO A 49 -7.37 -14.73 38.85
C PRO A 49 -7.09 -13.41 38.12
N SER A 50 -8.13 -12.71 37.70
CA SER A 50 -8.01 -11.45 36.96
C SER A 50 -8.16 -10.25 37.89
N GLN A 51 -7.15 -9.39 37.93
CA GLN A 51 -7.20 -8.09 38.61
C GLN A 51 -7.66 -6.95 37.69
N LEU A 52 -8.13 -7.28 36.47
CA LEU A 52 -8.45 -6.27 35.45
C LEU A 52 -9.46 -5.24 35.94
N LEU A 53 -10.51 -5.66 36.64
CA LEU A 53 -11.51 -4.74 37.20
C LEU A 53 -10.85 -3.70 38.12
N GLU A 54 -9.98 -4.13 39.02
CA GLU A 54 -9.31 -3.26 39.98
C GLU A 54 -8.35 -2.29 39.28
N VAL A 55 -7.56 -2.78 38.32
CA VAL A 55 -6.60 -1.97 37.55
C VAL A 55 -7.33 -0.89 36.75
N LEU A 56 -8.37 -1.26 36.00
CA LEU A 56 -9.12 -0.31 35.19
C LEU A 56 -9.92 0.68 36.07
N SER A 57 -10.51 0.22 37.18
CA SER A 57 -11.26 1.09 38.09
C SER A 57 -10.40 2.18 38.71
N LYS A 58 -9.12 1.89 39.01
CA LYS A 58 -8.17 2.88 39.56
C LYS A 58 -7.77 3.96 38.55
N ARG A 59 -7.89 3.69 37.25
CA ARG A 59 -7.42 4.57 36.17
C ARG A 59 -8.56 5.21 35.38
N SER A 60 -9.80 4.78 35.59
CA SER A 60 -10.97 5.28 34.87
C SER A 60 -11.64 6.45 35.57
N LYS A 61 -12.13 7.41 34.78
CA LYS A 61 -13.00 8.50 35.25
C LYS A 61 -14.49 8.13 35.24
N ILE A 62 -14.86 7.03 34.59
CA ILE A 62 -16.20 6.44 34.59
C ILE A 62 -16.19 5.11 35.35
N PRO A 63 -17.29 4.69 35.99
CA PRO A 63 -17.37 3.38 36.64
C PRO A 63 -17.00 2.25 35.67
N VAL A 64 -16.15 1.33 36.14
CA VAL A 64 -15.84 0.07 35.44
C VAL A 64 -16.51 -1.05 36.20
N VAL A 65 -17.28 -1.90 35.51
CA VAL A 65 -18.00 -3.01 36.13
C VAL A 65 -17.90 -4.27 35.27
N ILE A 66 -18.05 -5.43 35.88
CA ILE A 66 -18.25 -6.68 35.16
C ILE A 66 -19.68 -6.68 34.62
N ALA A 67 -19.84 -6.99 33.34
CA ALA A 67 -21.14 -6.95 32.68
C ALA A 67 -22.13 -7.94 33.34
N PRO A 68 -23.27 -7.46 33.86
CA PRO A 68 -24.29 -8.33 34.43
C PRO A 68 -25.03 -9.09 33.31
N GLN A 69 -25.23 -10.39 33.50
CA GLN A 69 -25.90 -11.25 32.51
C GLN A 69 -27.35 -10.82 32.30
N GLY A 70 -27.74 -10.50 31.07
CA GLY A 70 -29.13 -10.19 30.70
C GLY A 70 -29.63 -8.82 31.16
N ASP A 71 -28.74 -7.99 31.69
CA ASP A 71 -29.06 -6.66 32.21
C ASP A 71 -28.85 -5.57 31.16
N ARG A 72 -29.58 -4.46 31.34
CA ARG A 72 -29.48 -3.30 30.46
C ARG A 72 -28.24 -2.48 30.77
N LEU A 73 -27.40 -2.29 29.75
CA LEU A 73 -26.21 -1.46 29.76
C LEU A 73 -26.60 0.03 29.87
N LYS A 74 -25.90 0.76 30.73
CA LYS A 74 -26.18 2.18 31.01
C LYS A 74 -25.04 3.06 30.46
N PRO A 75 -25.36 4.19 29.78
CA PRO A 75 -24.37 5.17 29.38
C PRO A 75 -23.58 5.68 30.59
N GLY A 76 -22.31 6.06 30.35
CA GLY A 76 -21.39 6.53 31.38
C GLY A 76 -20.74 5.41 32.19
N ILE A 77 -20.83 4.16 31.73
CA ILE A 77 -20.23 2.99 32.39
C ILE A 77 -19.39 2.20 31.38
N ALA A 78 -18.22 1.75 31.83
CA ALA A 78 -17.40 0.79 31.12
C ALA A 78 -17.64 -0.63 31.65
N TYR A 79 -17.84 -1.57 30.72
CA TYR A 79 -18.20 -2.95 31.00
C TYR A 79 -17.11 -3.88 30.48
N ILE A 80 -16.71 -4.83 31.32
CA ILE A 80 -15.77 -5.89 30.98
C ILE A 80 -16.42 -7.27 31.14
N GLY A 81 -15.94 -8.25 30.37
CA GLY A 81 -16.30 -9.66 30.58
C GLY A 81 -15.47 -10.33 31.68
N GLU A 82 -15.86 -11.55 32.05
CA GLU A 82 -15.12 -12.43 32.95
C GLU A 82 -14.02 -13.20 32.18
N PRO A 83 -12.93 -13.67 32.82
CA PRO A 83 -11.84 -14.39 32.13
C PRO A 83 -12.29 -15.59 31.29
N SER A 84 -13.39 -16.25 31.66
CA SER A 84 -13.93 -17.45 31.00
C SER A 84 -15.32 -17.24 30.40
N VAL A 85 -15.81 -15.99 30.32
CA VAL A 85 -17.13 -15.69 29.77
C VAL A 85 -17.05 -14.41 28.94
N HIS A 86 -17.23 -14.55 27.63
CA HIS A 86 -16.97 -13.47 26.67
C HIS A 86 -18.14 -12.49 26.63
N LEU A 87 -17.82 -11.20 26.67
CA LEU A 87 -18.81 -10.13 26.58
C LEU A 87 -19.29 -9.99 25.15
N THR A 88 -20.60 -10.07 24.95
CA THR A 88 -21.29 -9.83 23.67
C THR A 88 -22.50 -8.91 23.90
N LEU A 89 -22.96 -8.23 22.86
CA LEU A 89 -24.15 -7.38 22.90
C LEU A 89 -25.36 -8.16 22.34
N LEU A 90 -26.47 -8.19 23.07
CA LEU A 90 -27.73 -8.77 22.61
C LEU A 90 -28.77 -7.65 22.56
N GLU A 91 -29.18 -7.23 21.36
CA GLU A 91 -30.24 -6.26 21.05
C GLU A 91 -30.27 -4.93 21.85
N ARG A 92 -30.10 -3.79 21.15
CA ARG A 92 -30.51 -2.44 21.61
C ARG A 92 -30.18 -2.07 23.07
N SER A 93 -29.03 -2.53 23.59
CA SER A 93 -28.44 -2.25 24.91
C SER A 93 -28.53 -3.32 26.01
N PHE A 94 -28.76 -4.61 25.73
CA PHE A 94 -28.59 -5.67 26.76
C PHE A 94 -27.24 -6.38 26.63
N ALA A 95 -26.60 -6.67 27.77
CA ALA A 95 -25.40 -7.48 27.82
C ALA A 95 -25.74 -8.97 27.76
N LEU A 96 -25.04 -9.72 26.90
CA LEU A 96 -25.03 -11.17 26.95
C LEU A 96 -23.60 -11.66 27.16
N MET A 97 -23.41 -12.49 28.16
CA MET A 97 -22.19 -13.24 28.38
C MET A 97 -22.34 -14.60 27.67
N THR A 98 -21.47 -14.85 26.70
CA THR A 98 -21.44 -16.12 25.95
C THR A 98 -20.43 -17.06 26.60
N SER A 99 -20.89 -18.23 27.05
CA SER A 99 -20.02 -19.28 27.59
C SER A 99 -19.30 -20.03 26.47
N ASP A 100 -17.97 -20.00 26.45
CA ASP A 100 -17.14 -20.62 25.40
C ASP A 100 -16.51 -21.94 25.88
N ARG A 101 -17.34 -22.85 26.43
CA ARG A 101 -16.92 -24.23 26.76
C ARG A 101 -17.57 -25.19 25.75
N PRO A 102 -16.79 -25.88 24.88
CA PRO A 102 -15.34 -26.10 24.90
C PRO A 102 -14.57 -25.35 23.80
N ARG A 103 -14.31 -24.03 23.96
CA ARG A 103 -13.45 -23.21 23.10
C ARG A 103 -13.76 -23.26 21.60
N GLU A 104 -15.04 -23.17 21.23
CA GLU A 104 -15.42 -23.13 19.81
C GLU A 104 -14.90 -21.86 19.11
N HIS A 105 -14.62 -20.79 19.86
CA HIS A 105 -14.24 -19.47 19.33
C HIS A 105 -12.73 -19.17 19.41
N GLY A 106 -11.94 -20.02 20.08
CA GLY A 106 -10.48 -19.84 20.20
C GLY A 106 -10.07 -18.48 20.78
N ASN A 107 -9.10 -17.80 20.16
CA ASN A 107 -8.62 -16.47 20.53
C ASN A 107 -9.34 -15.33 19.77
N ARG A 108 -10.59 -15.52 19.32
CA ARG A 108 -11.34 -14.54 18.49
C ARG A 108 -12.42 -13.76 19.26
N THR A 109 -12.08 -13.32 20.47
CA THR A 109 -13.05 -12.78 21.44
C THR A 109 -13.36 -11.30 21.17
N ILE A 110 -12.43 -10.57 20.54
CA ILE A 110 -12.65 -9.18 20.12
C ILE A 110 -13.57 -9.16 18.91
N ASP A 111 -13.31 -10.00 17.90
CA ASP A 111 -14.18 -10.16 16.74
C ASP A 111 -15.61 -10.54 17.15
N LEU A 112 -15.77 -11.38 18.18
CA LEU A 112 -17.07 -11.79 18.70
C LEU A 112 -17.85 -10.59 19.26
N LEU A 113 -17.23 -9.79 20.13
CA LEU A 113 -17.84 -8.56 20.64
C LEU A 113 -18.20 -7.63 19.48
N PHE A 114 -17.27 -7.39 18.57
CA PHE A 114 -17.42 -6.36 17.54
C PHE A 114 -18.49 -6.73 16.52
N ARG A 115 -18.63 -8.02 16.16
CA ARG A 115 -19.76 -8.49 15.34
C ARG A 115 -21.09 -8.32 16.06
N SER A 116 -21.17 -8.69 17.34
CA SER A 116 -22.42 -8.50 18.11
C SER A 116 -22.81 -7.01 18.20
N VAL A 117 -21.81 -6.13 18.26
CA VAL A 117 -21.99 -4.68 18.26
C VAL A 117 -22.38 -4.15 16.88
N ALA A 118 -21.84 -4.70 15.80
CA ALA A 118 -22.26 -4.39 14.44
C ALA A 118 -23.73 -4.78 14.19
N ASP A 119 -24.13 -5.98 14.63
CA ASP A 119 -25.48 -6.51 14.43
C ASP A 119 -26.52 -5.75 15.26
N CYS A 120 -26.17 -5.31 16.46
CA CYS A 120 -27.14 -4.77 17.44
C CYS A 120 -27.02 -3.26 17.74
N GLY A 121 -25.90 -2.62 17.40
CA GLY A 121 -25.56 -1.25 17.83
C GLY A 121 -26.05 -0.13 16.92
N GLY A 122 -26.36 -0.44 15.65
CA GLY A 122 -26.79 0.55 14.65
C GLY A 122 -25.74 1.64 14.37
N LEU A 123 -26.15 2.77 13.76
CA LEU A 123 -25.26 3.85 13.30
C LEU A 123 -24.50 4.59 14.43
N LYS A 124 -24.88 4.41 15.70
CA LYS A 124 -24.24 5.07 16.85
C LYS A 124 -23.23 4.17 17.53
N THR A 125 -22.36 3.59 16.72
CA THR A 125 -21.37 2.60 17.15
C THR A 125 -19.98 3.06 16.80
N ILE A 126 -19.04 2.86 17.73
CA ILE A 126 -17.60 3.07 17.52
C ILE A 126 -16.87 1.77 17.88
N GLY A 127 -16.11 1.21 16.94
CA GLY A 127 -15.17 0.13 17.20
C GLY A 127 -13.75 0.66 17.34
N VAL A 128 -13.01 0.24 18.36
CA VAL A 128 -11.65 0.70 18.64
C VAL A 128 -10.74 -0.50 18.87
N VAL A 129 -9.72 -0.68 18.02
CA VAL A 129 -8.64 -1.66 18.27
C VAL A 129 -7.40 -0.92 18.77
N LEU A 130 -6.92 -1.31 19.94
CA LEU A 130 -5.69 -0.80 20.57
C LEU A 130 -4.53 -1.77 20.36
N SER A 131 -3.41 -1.62 21.08
CA SER A 131 -2.27 -2.52 20.92
C SER A 131 -2.67 -3.99 21.15
N GLY A 132 -2.16 -4.85 20.27
CA GLY A 132 -2.38 -6.29 20.33
C GLY A 132 -1.55 -7.02 19.28
N ALA A 133 -1.65 -8.35 19.28
CA ALA A 133 -1.00 -9.23 18.32
C ALA A 133 -2.05 -10.06 17.57
N LEU A 134 -1.72 -10.50 16.35
CA LEU A 134 -2.57 -11.31 15.46
C LEU A 134 -3.74 -10.52 14.84
N ASP A 135 -4.75 -11.23 14.32
CA ASP A 135 -5.82 -10.69 13.47
C ASP A 135 -7.15 -10.42 14.20
N ASP A 136 -7.24 -10.73 15.50
CA ASP A 136 -8.49 -10.60 16.26
C ASP A 136 -8.89 -9.13 16.49
N GLY A 137 -10.09 -8.76 16.06
CA GLY A 137 -10.64 -7.40 16.07
C GLY A 137 -10.68 -6.75 14.70
N SER A 138 -9.86 -7.19 13.74
CA SER A 138 -9.84 -6.62 12.38
C SER A 138 -11.12 -6.90 11.61
N ARG A 139 -11.63 -8.14 11.68
CA ARG A 139 -12.86 -8.57 11.01
C ARG A 139 -14.08 -7.99 11.71
N GLY A 140 -14.01 -7.86 13.03
CA GLY A 140 -14.98 -7.16 13.85
C GLY A 140 -15.12 -5.68 13.47
N LEU A 141 -14.00 -4.97 13.30
CA LEU A 141 -14.01 -3.56 12.87
C LEU A 141 -14.64 -3.43 11.48
N ALA A 142 -14.25 -4.31 10.54
CA ALA A 142 -14.87 -4.34 9.23
C ALA A 142 -16.40 -4.51 9.35
N ALA A 143 -16.89 -5.42 10.19
CA ALA A 143 -18.33 -5.60 10.40
C ALA A 143 -19.02 -4.32 10.94
N ILE A 144 -18.41 -3.64 11.93
CA ILE A 144 -18.93 -2.37 12.46
C ILE A 144 -18.99 -1.30 11.37
N HIS A 145 -17.96 -1.19 10.54
CA HIS A 145 -17.93 -0.23 9.42
C HIS A 145 -19.02 -0.52 8.38
N HIS A 146 -19.19 -1.79 7.97
CA HIS A 146 -20.24 -2.18 7.03
C HIS A 146 -21.65 -1.92 7.57
N ALA A 147 -21.84 -1.98 8.89
CA ALA A 147 -23.09 -1.63 9.55
C ALA A 147 -23.31 -0.11 9.71
N GLY A 148 -22.39 0.73 9.21
CA GLY A 148 -22.44 2.19 9.26
C GLY A 148 -21.92 2.82 10.56
N GLY A 149 -21.21 2.05 11.38
CA GLY A 149 -20.50 2.53 12.57
C GLY A 149 -19.12 3.11 12.24
N GLN A 150 -18.55 3.86 13.18
CA GLN A 150 -17.20 4.41 13.08
C GLN A 150 -16.17 3.40 13.59
N THR A 151 -14.96 3.42 13.02
CA THR A 151 -13.87 2.53 13.40
C THR A 151 -12.59 3.32 13.66
N MET A 152 -11.83 2.90 14.66
CA MET A 152 -10.59 3.55 15.08
C MET A 152 -9.55 2.48 15.39
N VAL A 153 -8.29 2.75 15.04
CA VAL A 153 -7.15 1.91 15.38
C VAL A 153 -6.08 2.77 16.04
N LEU A 154 -5.42 2.24 17.07
CA LEU A 154 -4.32 2.95 17.71
C LEU A 154 -3.11 3.00 16.77
N ARG A 155 -2.66 4.21 16.45
CA ARG A 155 -1.40 4.42 15.72
C ARG A 155 -0.23 4.18 16.69
N PRO A 156 0.74 3.31 16.38
CA PRO A 156 1.93 3.14 17.22
C PRO A 156 2.64 4.48 17.41
N SER A 157 2.89 4.88 18.67
CA SER A 157 3.49 6.19 19.01
C SER A 157 5.01 6.24 18.83
N SER A 158 5.62 5.30 18.11
CA SER A 158 7.06 5.31 17.83
C SER A 158 7.35 4.82 16.42
N THR A 159 7.25 5.73 15.46
CA THR A 159 8.12 5.92 14.28
C THR A 159 7.45 6.97 13.40
N ALA A 160 8.25 7.67 12.60
CA ALA A 160 7.82 8.76 11.74
C ALA A 160 6.50 8.47 11.00
N SER A 161 5.78 9.52 10.61
CA SER A 161 4.78 9.44 9.55
C SER A 161 5.35 8.63 8.38
N HIS A 162 4.86 7.40 8.22
CA HIS A 162 5.02 6.56 7.05
C HIS A 162 3.60 6.33 6.51
N GLY A 163 3.20 7.23 5.65
CA GLY A 163 2.12 7.16 4.69
C GLY A 163 2.41 6.07 3.67
N MET A 164 1.37 5.67 2.97
CA MET A 164 1.25 4.29 2.52
C MET A 164 1.10 4.22 1.01
N THR A 165 1.84 3.29 0.39
CA THR A 165 1.46 2.72 -0.90
C THR A 165 1.79 1.22 -0.98
N ASP A 166 2.72 0.71 -0.18
CA ASP A 166 2.94 -0.72 0.06
C ASP A 166 2.97 -1.01 1.57
N VAL A 167 2.27 -2.05 2.03
CA VAL A 167 2.24 -2.53 3.43
C VAL A 167 2.86 -3.91 3.48
N VAL A 168 4.09 -4.00 3.96
CA VAL A 168 4.90 -5.23 3.93
C VAL A 168 4.92 -5.89 5.30
N GLN A 169 4.67 -7.20 5.33
CA GLN A 169 4.83 -8.00 6.54
C GLN A 169 6.27 -8.49 6.67
N HIS A 170 7.01 -7.95 7.65
CA HIS A 170 8.38 -8.40 7.95
C HIS A 170 8.39 -9.66 8.81
N SER A 171 7.47 -9.71 9.78
CA SER A 171 7.24 -10.88 10.62
C SER A 171 5.76 -10.95 11.00
N PRO A 172 5.22 -12.12 11.41
CA PRO A 172 3.81 -12.26 11.72
C PRO A 172 3.34 -11.19 12.73
N GLY A 173 2.38 -10.36 12.31
CA GLY A 173 1.85 -9.25 13.12
C GLY A 173 2.64 -7.93 13.06
N HIS A 174 3.81 -7.90 12.42
CA HIS A 174 4.61 -6.69 12.23
C HIS A 174 4.55 -6.23 10.77
N TRP A 175 3.84 -5.12 10.55
CA TRP A 175 3.63 -4.51 9.24
C TRP A 175 4.31 -3.15 9.17
N GLN A 176 4.96 -2.86 8.05
CA GLN A 176 5.56 -1.56 7.79
C GLN A 176 5.05 -1.01 6.46
N GLY A 177 4.66 0.27 6.49
CA GLY A 177 4.23 1.01 5.31
C GLY A 177 5.42 1.69 4.63
N TYR A 178 5.43 1.66 3.30
CA TYR A 178 6.35 2.40 2.45
C TYR A 178 5.57 3.11 1.35
N PRO A 179 5.88 4.38 1.03
CA PRO A 179 5.40 5.01 -0.18
C PRO A 179 6.01 4.37 -1.42
N GLY A 180 5.19 4.19 -2.44
CA GLY A 180 5.55 3.36 -3.58
C GLY A 180 4.60 3.53 -4.76
N GLY A 181 4.67 2.58 -5.68
CA GLY A 181 4.02 2.64 -6.98
C GLY A 181 5.06 2.84 -8.09
N ALA A 182 5.15 1.84 -8.98
CA ALA A 182 6.18 1.79 -10.03
C ALA A 182 6.35 3.11 -10.83
N PRO A 183 5.30 3.70 -11.45
CA PRO A 183 5.47 4.94 -12.19
C PRO A 183 5.91 6.12 -11.31
N TRP A 184 5.49 6.15 -10.04
CA TRP A 184 5.90 7.18 -9.09
C TRP A 184 7.36 7.01 -8.66
N ASN A 185 7.81 5.79 -8.43
CA ASN A 185 9.21 5.47 -8.12
C ASN A 185 10.14 5.87 -9.28
N VAL A 186 9.77 5.55 -10.52
CA VAL A 186 10.51 5.96 -11.72
C VAL A 186 10.60 7.49 -11.79
N ALA A 187 9.48 8.19 -11.62
CA ALA A 187 9.43 9.65 -11.65
C ALA A 187 10.34 10.28 -10.58
N ARG A 188 10.25 9.77 -9.34
CA ARG A 188 11.07 10.20 -8.21
C ARG A 188 12.56 9.99 -8.45
N ALA A 189 12.94 8.82 -8.96
CA ALA A 189 14.32 8.51 -9.28
C ALA A 189 14.86 9.40 -10.42
N MET A 190 14.11 9.60 -11.50
CA MET A 190 14.52 10.52 -12.58
C MET A 190 14.75 11.95 -12.07
N SER A 191 13.88 12.44 -11.18
CA SER A 191 14.04 13.76 -10.56
C SER A 191 15.30 13.85 -9.70
N ARG A 192 15.57 12.84 -8.85
CA ARG A 192 16.81 12.77 -8.06
C ARG A 192 18.08 12.62 -8.90
N LEU A 193 17.97 12.09 -10.13
CA LEU A 193 19.08 12.03 -11.09
C LEU A 193 19.31 13.37 -11.81
N GLY A 194 18.44 14.37 -11.61
CA GLY A 194 18.57 15.71 -12.14
C GLY A 194 17.74 15.99 -13.39
N VAL A 195 16.76 15.15 -13.73
CA VAL A 195 15.86 15.35 -14.87
C VAL A 195 14.53 15.93 -14.39
N PRO A 196 14.07 17.09 -14.90
CA PRO A 196 12.75 17.63 -14.56
C PRO A 196 11.66 16.60 -14.88
N THR A 197 10.93 16.17 -13.85
CA THR A 197 9.99 15.05 -13.97
C THR A 197 8.72 15.34 -13.20
N ALA A 198 7.62 14.72 -13.62
CA ALA A 198 6.32 14.79 -12.95
C ALA A 198 5.74 13.39 -12.77
N PHE A 199 4.87 13.24 -11.77
CA PHE A 199 3.99 12.08 -11.67
C PHE A 199 2.58 12.50 -12.11
N ALA A 200 2.11 11.94 -13.23
CA ALA A 200 0.77 12.16 -13.75
C ALA A 200 -0.16 11.05 -13.25
N GLY A 201 -0.82 11.32 -12.14
CA GLY A 201 -1.70 10.37 -11.47
C GLY A 201 -2.50 11.04 -10.35
N SER A 202 -3.48 10.34 -9.82
CA SER A 202 -4.30 10.79 -8.70
C SER A 202 -3.97 10.02 -7.42
N ILE A 203 -4.02 10.74 -6.30
CA ILE A 203 -3.84 10.18 -4.95
C ILE A 203 -4.93 10.72 -4.03
N SER A 204 -5.25 9.97 -2.97
CA SER A 204 -6.32 10.34 -2.03
C SER A 204 -6.02 11.64 -1.29
N THR A 205 -7.03 12.25 -0.66
CA THR A 205 -6.87 13.47 0.17
C THR A 205 -6.59 13.18 1.64
N ASP A 206 -6.55 11.91 2.04
CA ASP A 206 -6.23 11.48 3.40
C ASP A 206 -4.72 11.54 3.71
N SER A 207 -4.34 11.08 4.91
CA SER A 207 -2.95 11.10 5.39
C SER A 207 -1.94 10.33 4.53
N LEU A 208 -2.37 9.29 3.81
CA LEU A 208 -1.51 8.48 2.95
C LEU A 208 -1.23 9.23 1.66
N GLY A 209 -2.27 9.82 1.09
CA GLY A 209 -2.11 10.76 0.01
C GLY A 209 -1.26 11.97 0.43
N ASP A 210 -1.49 12.56 1.61
CA ASP A 210 -0.70 13.73 2.08
C ASP A 210 0.79 13.41 2.08
N GLU A 211 1.15 12.19 2.49
CA GLU A 211 2.54 11.76 2.44
C GLU A 211 3.08 11.61 1.03
N LEU A 212 2.34 10.95 0.13
CA LEU A 212 2.74 10.84 -1.27
C LEU A 212 2.94 12.23 -1.90
N ALA A 213 2.07 13.19 -1.59
CA ALA A 213 2.22 14.57 -2.02
C ALA A 213 3.48 15.24 -1.44
N ALA A 214 3.74 15.05 -0.14
CA ALA A 214 4.91 15.60 0.54
C ALA A 214 6.21 15.01 -0.03
N GLN A 215 6.26 13.69 -0.26
CA GLN A 215 7.43 13.02 -0.83
C GLN A 215 7.62 13.37 -2.31
N SER A 216 6.54 13.54 -3.08
CA SER A 216 6.61 14.04 -4.46
C SER A 216 7.26 15.42 -4.50
N LYS A 217 6.82 16.32 -3.62
CA LYS A 217 7.38 17.66 -3.50
C LYS A 217 8.85 17.63 -3.05
N ALA A 218 9.17 16.82 -2.04
CA ALA A 218 10.54 16.66 -1.53
C ALA A 218 11.50 16.09 -2.59
N ALA A 219 11.00 15.23 -3.46
CA ALA A 219 11.74 14.68 -4.58
C ALA A 219 11.97 15.69 -5.73
N GLY A 220 11.25 16.83 -5.74
CA GLY A 220 11.33 17.80 -6.82
C GLY A 220 10.41 17.51 -8.00
N LEU A 221 9.36 16.68 -7.81
CA LEU A 221 8.38 16.43 -8.86
C LEU A 221 7.54 17.66 -9.16
N ASP A 222 7.20 17.85 -10.44
CA ASP A 222 6.27 18.89 -10.85
C ASP A 222 4.84 18.54 -10.41
N MET A 223 4.40 19.24 -9.36
CA MET A 223 3.11 19.01 -8.72
C MET A 223 1.90 19.38 -9.61
N ARG A 224 2.10 20.04 -10.76
CA ARG A 224 1.01 20.38 -11.70
C ARG A 224 0.34 19.16 -12.34
N PHE A 225 1.00 18.00 -12.30
CA PHE A 225 0.50 16.75 -12.88
C PHE A 225 -0.15 15.82 -11.87
N LEU A 226 0.01 16.10 -10.57
CA LEU A 226 -0.53 15.30 -9.49
C LEU A 226 -1.92 15.77 -9.11
N GLN A 227 -2.89 14.86 -9.13
CA GLN A 227 -4.28 15.14 -8.75
C GLN A 227 -4.56 14.65 -7.33
N ARG A 228 -5.33 15.43 -6.56
CA ARG A 228 -5.80 15.09 -5.22
C ARG A 228 -7.29 14.77 -5.31
N VAL A 229 -7.70 13.57 -4.91
CA VAL A 229 -9.09 13.10 -5.03
C VAL A 229 -9.67 12.65 -3.69
N ASP A 230 -10.97 12.86 -3.49
CA ASP A 230 -11.71 12.34 -2.33
C ASP A 230 -12.16 10.91 -2.61
N ALA A 231 -11.23 9.96 -2.47
CA ALA A 231 -11.43 8.54 -2.73
C ALA A 231 -10.43 7.70 -1.93
N ASP A 232 -10.74 6.41 -1.75
CA ASP A 232 -9.91 5.50 -0.95
C ASP A 232 -8.49 5.35 -1.54
N PRO A 233 -7.44 5.47 -0.72
CA PRO A 233 -6.06 5.40 -1.18
C PRO A 233 -5.79 4.02 -1.78
N LEU A 234 -5.05 3.99 -2.90
CA LEU A 234 -4.54 2.73 -3.42
C LEU A 234 -3.44 2.19 -2.50
N VAL A 235 -3.63 0.97 -2.02
CA VAL A 235 -2.72 0.29 -1.10
C VAL A 235 -2.42 -1.10 -1.63
N ALA A 236 -1.14 -1.45 -1.72
CA ALA A 236 -0.73 -2.83 -1.87
C ALA A 236 -0.42 -3.45 -0.50
N ILE A 237 -1.00 -4.60 -0.20
CA ILE A 237 -0.74 -5.38 1.01
C ILE A 237 0.10 -6.60 0.62
N VAL A 238 1.27 -6.74 1.22
CA VAL A 238 2.28 -7.75 0.90
C VAL A 238 2.48 -8.68 2.11
N PRO A 239 1.64 -9.73 2.29
CA PRO A 239 1.75 -10.67 3.40
C PRO A 239 2.93 -11.65 3.30
N SER A 240 3.54 -11.78 2.13
CA SER A 240 4.71 -12.62 1.91
C SER A 240 5.59 -11.91 0.91
N SER A 241 6.87 -11.75 1.22
CA SER A 241 7.88 -11.20 0.32
C SER A 241 8.58 -12.28 -0.51
N HIS A 242 8.38 -13.57 -0.19
CA HIS A 242 9.08 -14.70 -0.84
C HIS A 242 8.16 -15.92 -1.06
N PRO A 243 7.53 -16.07 -2.25
CA PRO A 243 7.44 -15.07 -3.31
C PRO A 243 6.54 -13.90 -2.89
N PRO A 244 6.72 -12.72 -3.52
CA PRO A 244 5.90 -11.56 -3.22
C PRO A 244 4.45 -11.80 -3.67
N ARG A 245 3.50 -11.70 -2.75
CA ARG A 245 2.06 -11.76 -3.04
C ARG A 245 1.43 -10.43 -2.70
N TYR A 246 0.79 -9.77 -3.67
CA TYR A 246 0.19 -8.45 -3.50
C TYR A 246 -1.34 -8.54 -3.43
N PHE A 247 -1.96 -7.77 -2.55
CA PHE A 247 -3.39 -7.48 -2.58
C PHE A 247 -3.58 -5.98 -2.72
N PHE A 248 -4.31 -5.55 -3.73
CA PHE A 248 -4.54 -4.13 -3.98
C PHE A 248 -5.94 -3.75 -3.51
N ALA A 249 -6.03 -2.70 -2.70
CA ALA A 249 -7.28 -2.13 -2.21
C ALA A 249 -7.32 -0.61 -2.44
N GLY A 250 -8.51 -0.04 -2.54
CA GLY A 250 -8.73 1.37 -2.86
C GLY A 250 -8.80 1.67 -4.36
N GLU A 251 -9.09 2.92 -4.69
CA GLU A 251 -9.48 3.34 -6.04
C GLU A 251 -9.03 4.76 -6.42
N ALA A 252 -8.27 5.44 -5.56
CA ALA A 252 -7.80 6.80 -5.83
C ALA A 252 -7.05 6.90 -7.16
N ASP A 253 -6.33 5.87 -7.59
CA ASP A 253 -5.66 5.80 -8.89
C ASP A 253 -6.63 5.85 -10.07
N LEU A 254 -7.81 5.23 -9.95
CA LEU A 254 -8.81 5.11 -11.02
C LEU A 254 -9.46 6.45 -11.39
N HIS A 255 -9.36 7.43 -10.50
CA HIS A 255 -9.89 8.77 -10.70
C HIS A 255 -8.96 9.69 -11.51
N PHE A 256 -7.77 9.23 -11.89
CA PHE A 256 -6.88 10.04 -12.70
C PHE A 256 -7.53 10.39 -14.04
N ASP A 257 -7.56 11.68 -14.34
CA ASP A 257 -8.15 12.20 -15.55
C ASP A 257 -7.21 13.18 -16.24
N VAL A 258 -6.63 12.73 -17.35
CA VAL A 258 -5.71 13.54 -18.17
C VAL A 258 -6.34 14.85 -18.65
N GLN A 259 -7.67 14.92 -18.78
CA GLN A 259 -8.37 16.11 -19.26
C GLN A 259 -8.39 17.23 -18.21
N GLN A 260 -8.16 16.90 -16.94
CA GLN A 260 -8.05 17.88 -15.85
C GLN A 260 -6.64 18.44 -15.69
N LEU A 261 -5.66 17.93 -16.45
CA LEU A 261 -4.35 18.57 -16.54
C LEU A 261 -4.47 19.92 -17.25
N ARG A 262 -3.54 20.83 -16.95
CA ARG A 262 -3.52 22.16 -17.57
C ARG A 262 -3.47 22.04 -19.09
N GLU A 263 -4.24 22.88 -19.78
CA GLU A 263 -4.18 22.98 -21.24
C GLU A 263 -2.74 23.19 -21.72
N GLY A 264 -2.34 22.47 -22.78
CA GLY A 264 -0.97 22.47 -23.29
C GLY A 264 0.03 21.70 -22.44
N TRP A 265 -0.39 20.85 -21.49
CA TRP A 265 0.55 20.06 -20.68
C TRP A 265 1.51 19.23 -21.53
N LEU A 266 1.04 18.72 -22.67
CA LEU A 266 1.83 17.88 -23.57
C LEU A 266 2.99 18.64 -24.22
N ASP A 267 2.90 19.97 -24.33
CA ASP A 267 3.99 20.81 -24.84
C ASP A 267 5.17 20.85 -23.85
N SER A 268 4.89 20.63 -22.56
CA SER A 268 5.90 20.58 -21.49
C SER A 268 6.51 19.20 -21.29
N VAL A 269 6.12 18.20 -22.11
CA VAL A 269 6.54 16.82 -21.96
C VAL A 269 7.28 16.35 -23.20
N GLU A 270 8.41 15.67 -23.01
CA GLU A 270 9.17 15.01 -24.08
C GLU A 270 8.91 13.50 -24.10
N LEU A 271 8.65 12.89 -22.94
CA LEU A 271 8.46 11.46 -22.74
C LEU A 271 7.38 11.18 -21.69
N CYS A 272 6.50 10.21 -21.97
CA CYS A 272 5.57 9.65 -20.99
C CYS A 272 5.90 8.18 -20.71
N HIS A 273 6.06 7.82 -19.44
CA HIS A 273 6.26 6.45 -19.00
C HIS A 273 4.96 5.85 -18.45
N PHE A 274 4.60 4.66 -18.92
CA PHE A 274 3.43 3.91 -18.48
C PHE A 274 3.86 2.55 -17.93
N SER A 275 3.32 2.14 -16.79
CA SER A 275 3.72 0.85 -16.21
C SER A 275 2.74 0.24 -15.20
N CYS A 276 2.93 -1.06 -14.98
CA CYS A 276 2.40 -1.80 -13.84
C CYS A 276 0.85 -1.82 -13.80
N ILE A 277 0.28 -2.00 -12.61
CA ILE A 277 -1.15 -2.21 -12.36
C ILE A 277 -2.06 -1.09 -12.86
N SER A 278 -1.53 0.11 -13.14
CA SER A 278 -2.30 1.24 -13.68
C SER A 278 -2.96 0.89 -15.02
N LEU A 279 -2.29 0.07 -15.83
CA LEU A 279 -2.76 -0.43 -17.12
C LEU A 279 -3.66 -1.68 -17.01
N ALA A 280 -3.70 -2.31 -15.84
CA ALA A 280 -4.52 -3.50 -15.58
C ALA A 280 -5.88 -3.17 -14.97
N ARG A 281 -5.99 -2.06 -14.23
CA ARG A 281 -7.20 -1.70 -13.49
C ARG A 281 -8.11 -0.81 -14.34
N GLN A 282 -9.38 -1.20 -14.48
CA GLN A 282 -10.36 -0.48 -15.29
C GLN A 282 -11.19 0.50 -14.46
N PRO A 283 -11.63 1.65 -15.02
CA PRO A 283 -11.48 2.08 -16.43
C PRO A 283 -10.15 2.79 -16.74
N LEU A 284 -9.22 2.89 -15.77
CA LEU A 284 -7.98 3.64 -15.93
C LEU A 284 -7.09 3.09 -17.04
N GLY A 285 -6.93 1.77 -17.13
CA GLY A 285 -6.05 1.15 -18.12
C GLY A 285 -6.40 1.54 -19.56
N ASP A 286 -7.68 1.53 -19.92
CA ASP A 286 -8.12 1.93 -21.26
C ASP A 286 -7.87 3.41 -21.52
N ARG A 287 -8.11 4.26 -20.50
CA ARG A 287 -7.80 5.70 -20.59
C ARG A 287 -6.30 5.95 -20.78
N LEU A 288 -5.45 5.22 -20.07
CA LEU A 288 -4.00 5.36 -20.19
C LEU A 288 -3.47 4.91 -21.55
N VAL A 289 -4.07 3.88 -22.16
CA VAL A 289 -3.76 3.51 -23.55
C VAL A 289 -4.13 4.65 -24.51
N GLU A 290 -5.29 5.31 -24.33
CA GLU A 290 -5.64 6.49 -25.13
C GLU A 290 -4.65 7.65 -24.92
N VAL A 291 -4.17 7.85 -23.68
CA VAL A 291 -3.11 8.84 -23.40
C VAL A 291 -1.83 8.47 -24.14
N ALA A 292 -1.42 7.20 -24.14
CA ALA A 292 -0.24 6.76 -24.89
C ALA A 292 -0.39 7.00 -26.39
N ARG A 293 -1.58 6.75 -26.98
CA ARG A 293 -1.88 7.09 -28.39
C ARG A 293 -1.76 8.58 -28.65
N MET A 294 -2.30 9.41 -27.75
CA MET A 294 -2.20 10.87 -27.86
C MET A 294 -0.75 11.35 -27.79
N VAL A 295 0.04 10.82 -26.85
CA VAL A 295 1.48 11.12 -26.69
C VAL A 295 2.22 10.78 -27.98
N LYS A 296 2.05 9.55 -28.49
CA LYS A 296 2.69 9.09 -29.72
C LYS A 296 2.31 9.93 -30.93
N LYS A 297 1.01 10.24 -31.09
CA LYS A 297 0.48 11.04 -32.20
C LYS A 297 1.07 12.46 -32.25
N ASN A 298 1.43 13.02 -31.09
CA ASN A 298 2.06 14.34 -30.98
C ASN A 298 3.59 14.28 -31.03
N GLY A 299 4.17 13.16 -31.49
CA GLY A 299 5.61 13.02 -31.67
C GLY A 299 6.41 12.97 -30.37
N LYS A 300 5.76 12.64 -29.24
CA LYS A 300 6.41 12.45 -27.94
C LYS A 300 6.80 10.99 -27.75
N ILE A 301 7.78 10.74 -26.90
CA ILE A 301 8.30 9.39 -26.64
C ILE A 301 7.35 8.63 -25.71
N VAL A 302 6.95 7.43 -26.10
CA VAL A 302 6.21 6.50 -25.23
C VAL A 302 7.19 5.48 -24.65
N SER A 303 7.31 5.49 -23.33
CA SER A 303 8.04 4.48 -22.58
C SER A 303 7.06 3.55 -21.88
N TYR A 304 7.30 2.25 -21.95
CA TYR A 304 6.43 1.23 -21.39
C TYR A 304 7.23 0.18 -20.60
N ASP A 305 6.78 -0.12 -19.39
CA ASP A 305 7.26 -1.25 -18.58
C ASP A 305 6.05 -2.06 -18.11
N PRO A 306 5.81 -3.28 -18.63
CA PRO A 306 4.70 -4.10 -18.18
C PRO A 306 4.68 -4.28 -16.67
N ASN A 307 5.86 -4.52 -16.06
CA ASN A 307 6.05 -4.71 -14.62
C ASN A 307 4.95 -5.61 -14.03
N TRP A 308 4.92 -6.87 -14.47
CA TRP A 308 3.80 -7.79 -14.32
C TRP A 308 3.41 -7.99 -12.85
N ARG A 309 2.11 -7.90 -12.56
CA ARG A 309 1.55 -8.16 -11.23
C ARG A 309 0.34 -9.06 -11.34
N ASN A 310 -0.07 -9.63 -10.20
CA ASN A 310 -1.18 -10.57 -10.11
C ASN A 310 -2.57 -10.00 -10.47
N LEU A 311 -2.69 -8.68 -10.70
CA LEU A 311 -3.90 -8.08 -11.30
C LEU A 311 -3.95 -8.19 -12.82
N MET A 312 -2.81 -8.46 -13.47
CA MET A 312 -2.75 -8.64 -14.93
C MET A 312 -3.26 -10.02 -15.28
N ASP A 313 -4.30 -10.05 -16.11
CA ASP A 313 -5.01 -11.24 -16.53
C ASP A 313 -4.87 -11.45 -18.05
N ASN A 314 -5.67 -12.35 -18.60
CA ASN A 314 -5.67 -12.61 -20.04
C ASN A 314 -6.07 -11.37 -20.84
N ARG A 315 -6.97 -10.52 -20.33
CA ARG A 315 -7.33 -9.27 -21.01
C ARG A 315 -6.12 -8.34 -21.10
N TYR A 316 -5.34 -8.22 -20.03
CA TYR A 316 -4.10 -7.45 -20.10
C TYR A 316 -3.16 -8.02 -21.17
N ARG A 317 -2.92 -9.34 -21.16
CA ARG A 317 -2.02 -10.02 -22.11
C ARG A 317 -2.47 -9.91 -23.57
N GLU A 318 -3.78 -10.03 -23.83
CA GLU A 318 -4.33 -10.12 -25.19
C GLU A 318 -4.73 -8.76 -25.78
N VAL A 319 -4.96 -7.74 -24.93
CA VAL A 319 -5.47 -6.43 -25.37
C VAL A 319 -4.53 -5.31 -24.99
N THR A 320 -4.27 -5.12 -23.69
CA THR A 320 -3.51 -3.96 -23.21
C THR A 320 -2.03 -4.05 -23.60
N PHE A 321 -1.42 -5.21 -23.40
CA PHE A 321 0.01 -5.42 -23.65
C PHE A 321 0.38 -5.22 -25.13
N PRO A 322 -0.29 -5.84 -26.12
CA PRO A 322 0.04 -5.61 -27.54
C PRO A 322 -0.17 -4.15 -27.94
N ALA A 323 -1.25 -3.52 -27.49
CA ALA A 323 -1.52 -2.11 -27.78
C ALA A 323 -0.41 -1.19 -27.24
N MET A 324 0.09 -1.44 -26.03
CA MET A 324 1.19 -0.66 -25.45
C MET A 324 2.53 -0.96 -26.13
N VAL A 325 2.79 -2.21 -26.52
CA VAL A 325 3.99 -2.59 -27.28
C VAL A 325 4.03 -1.88 -28.63
N GLU A 326 2.92 -1.84 -29.36
CA GLU A 326 2.82 -1.13 -30.66
C GLU A 326 3.09 0.38 -30.53
N LEU A 327 2.69 0.99 -29.40
CA LEU A 327 2.86 2.43 -29.17
C LEU A 327 4.26 2.80 -28.69
N ALA A 328 4.91 1.91 -27.95
CA ALA A 328 6.17 2.19 -27.26
C ALA A 328 7.33 2.47 -28.21
N ASP A 329 8.13 3.47 -27.87
CA ASP A 329 9.48 3.70 -28.41
C ASP A 329 10.53 2.97 -27.56
N ILE A 330 10.26 2.83 -26.26
CA ILE A 330 11.13 2.19 -25.29
C ILE A 330 10.29 1.19 -24.49
N ILE A 331 10.68 -0.07 -24.51
CA ILE A 331 10.09 -1.14 -23.71
C ILE A 331 11.14 -1.63 -22.73
N LYS A 332 10.77 -1.77 -21.46
CA LYS A 332 11.61 -2.44 -20.46
C LYS A 332 10.82 -3.55 -19.80
N LEU A 333 11.43 -4.72 -19.66
CA LEU A 333 10.80 -5.88 -19.03
C LEU A 333 11.85 -6.79 -18.41
N SER A 334 11.47 -7.55 -17.38
CA SER A 334 12.31 -8.58 -16.77
C SER A 334 12.06 -9.97 -17.36
N ASP A 335 12.93 -10.92 -17.01
CA ASP A 335 12.71 -12.33 -17.31
C ASP A 335 11.48 -12.91 -16.58
N GLU A 336 11.09 -12.37 -15.43
CA GLU A 336 9.80 -12.70 -14.81
C GLU A 336 8.63 -12.19 -15.65
N ASP A 337 8.69 -10.93 -16.11
CA ASP A 337 7.63 -10.36 -16.95
C ASP A 337 7.45 -11.19 -18.22
N LEU A 338 8.56 -11.49 -18.90
CA LEU A 338 8.56 -12.24 -20.16
C LEU A 338 7.93 -13.63 -19.99
N ARG A 339 8.24 -14.34 -18.90
CA ARG A 339 7.65 -15.65 -18.56
C ARG A 339 6.15 -15.58 -18.30
N GLN A 340 5.65 -14.48 -17.74
CA GLN A 340 4.22 -14.30 -17.46
C GLN A 340 3.45 -13.87 -18.71
N ILE A 341 4.06 -13.07 -19.57
CA ILE A 341 3.45 -12.56 -20.79
C ILE A 341 3.41 -13.65 -21.86
N TYR A 342 4.50 -14.41 -22.03
CA TYR A 342 4.64 -15.46 -23.05
C TYR A 342 4.80 -16.85 -22.40
N PRO A 343 3.75 -17.40 -21.77
CA PRO A 343 3.85 -18.67 -21.08
C PRO A 343 4.16 -19.81 -22.06
N GLY A 344 5.25 -20.53 -21.80
CA GLY A 344 5.65 -21.72 -22.57
C GLY A 344 6.68 -21.46 -23.66
N LEU A 345 7.03 -20.19 -23.94
CA LEU A 345 8.16 -19.86 -24.79
C LEU A 345 9.46 -19.80 -23.99
N ILE A 346 10.57 -20.15 -24.63
CA ILE A 346 11.90 -19.83 -24.07
C ILE A 346 12.18 -18.33 -24.26
N GLU A 347 13.17 -17.84 -23.53
CA GLU A 347 13.49 -16.42 -23.48
C GLU A 347 13.79 -15.82 -24.86
N GLU A 348 14.57 -16.53 -25.69
CA GLU A 348 14.90 -16.09 -27.05
C GLU A 348 13.65 -15.98 -27.93
N GLU A 349 12.77 -16.99 -27.92
CA GLU A 349 11.52 -17.01 -28.70
C GLU A 349 10.57 -15.88 -28.27
N ALA A 350 10.43 -15.65 -26.96
CA ALA A 350 9.58 -14.60 -26.43
C ALA A 350 10.11 -13.20 -26.76
N LEU A 351 11.43 -13.00 -26.75
CA LEU A 351 12.04 -11.74 -27.20
C LEU A 351 11.90 -11.55 -28.71
N GLU A 352 11.99 -12.63 -29.50
CA GLU A 352 11.72 -12.58 -30.95
C GLU A 352 10.28 -12.20 -31.24
N GLU A 353 9.30 -12.75 -30.53
CA GLU A 353 7.88 -12.39 -30.67
C GLU A 353 7.61 -10.93 -30.27
N LEU A 354 8.20 -10.47 -29.16
CA LEU A 354 8.12 -9.07 -28.74
C LEU A 354 8.68 -8.11 -29.80
N ARG A 355 9.88 -8.41 -30.32
CA ARG A 355 10.50 -7.62 -31.40
C ARG A 355 9.73 -7.71 -32.70
N GLY A 356 9.08 -8.83 -32.98
CA GLY A 356 8.20 -9.01 -34.13
C GLY A 356 6.96 -8.12 -34.08
N THR A 357 6.45 -7.84 -32.88
CA THR A 357 5.31 -6.94 -32.65
C THR A 357 5.71 -5.47 -32.86
N ASN A 358 6.89 -5.06 -32.38
CA ASN A 358 7.41 -3.72 -32.62
C ASN A 358 8.93 -3.73 -32.79
N ALA A 359 9.38 -3.81 -34.04
CA ALA A 359 10.80 -3.86 -34.39
C ALA A 359 11.54 -2.53 -34.21
N ALA A 360 10.81 -1.41 -34.07
CA ALA A 360 11.38 -0.08 -33.93
C ALA A 360 11.65 0.31 -32.46
N ALA A 361 11.06 -0.42 -31.50
CA ALA A 361 11.25 -0.12 -30.08
C ALA A 361 12.65 -0.54 -29.59
N GLN A 362 13.25 0.32 -28.77
CA GLN A 362 14.38 -0.08 -27.92
C GLN A 362 13.86 -1.00 -26.83
N ILE A 363 14.50 -2.15 -26.62
CA ILE A 363 14.12 -3.11 -25.57
C ILE A 363 15.24 -3.22 -24.54
N LEU A 364 14.96 -2.79 -23.31
CA LEU A 364 15.81 -3.00 -22.15
C LEU A 364 15.32 -4.24 -21.39
N PHE A 365 16.03 -5.35 -21.56
CA PHE A 365 15.72 -6.61 -20.90
C PHE A 365 16.59 -6.83 -19.67
N THR A 366 15.99 -7.19 -18.53
CA THR A 366 16.69 -7.30 -17.23
C THR A 366 16.58 -8.70 -16.64
N ARG A 367 17.65 -9.20 -16.00
CA ARG A 367 17.72 -10.54 -15.39
C ARG A 367 18.27 -10.51 -13.95
N GLY A 368 17.85 -9.52 -13.15
CA GLY A 368 18.36 -9.34 -11.78
C GLY A 368 19.90 -9.34 -11.72
N ALA A 369 20.48 -10.27 -10.94
CA ALA A 369 21.94 -10.43 -10.82
C ALA A 369 22.65 -10.82 -12.14
N GLY A 370 21.91 -11.34 -13.12
CA GLY A 370 22.41 -11.60 -14.47
C GLY A 370 22.64 -10.34 -15.31
N GLY A 371 22.26 -9.17 -14.81
CA GLY A 371 22.45 -7.89 -15.47
C GLY A 371 21.33 -7.54 -16.44
N MET A 372 21.68 -6.83 -17.52
CA MET A 372 20.71 -6.31 -18.48
C MET A 372 21.27 -6.31 -19.90
N VAL A 373 20.36 -6.36 -20.86
CA VAL A 373 20.64 -6.36 -22.29
C VAL A 373 19.77 -5.30 -22.94
N LEU A 374 20.40 -4.45 -23.74
CA LEU A 374 19.72 -3.52 -24.63
C LEU A 374 19.68 -4.11 -26.04
N TYR A 375 18.48 -4.12 -26.61
CA TYR A 375 18.26 -4.29 -28.05
C TYR A 375 17.85 -2.94 -28.63
N GLU A 376 18.64 -2.43 -29.55
CA GLU A 376 18.39 -1.17 -30.26
C GLU A 376 18.80 -1.38 -31.72
N ASP A 377 17.87 -1.16 -32.66
CA ASP A 377 18.04 -1.51 -34.07
C ASP A 377 18.45 -2.99 -34.24
N ASN A 378 19.64 -3.21 -34.82
CA ASN A 378 20.28 -4.52 -34.97
C ASN A 378 21.44 -4.74 -33.98
N ALA A 379 21.63 -3.82 -33.03
CA ALA A 379 22.66 -3.91 -32.01
C ALA A 379 22.13 -4.58 -30.74
N LYS A 380 23.01 -5.37 -30.12
CA LYS A 380 22.81 -5.96 -28.79
C LYS A 380 23.95 -5.48 -27.89
N VAL A 381 23.62 -4.84 -26.79
CA VAL A 381 24.60 -4.33 -25.81
C VAL A 381 24.29 -4.96 -24.47
N GLU A 382 25.31 -5.50 -23.79
CA GLU A 382 25.14 -6.21 -22.53
C GLU A 382 25.87 -5.49 -21.39
N GLN A 383 25.29 -5.55 -20.21
CA GLN A 383 25.87 -5.01 -18.98
C GLN A 383 25.58 -5.98 -17.84
N ALA A 384 26.65 -6.56 -17.28
CA ALA A 384 26.54 -7.35 -16.06
C ALA A 384 26.05 -6.48 -14.89
N ALA A 385 25.36 -7.08 -13.93
CA ALA A 385 24.97 -6.38 -12.71
C ALA A 385 26.22 -5.87 -11.96
N ILE A 386 26.14 -4.66 -11.42
CA ILE A 386 27.22 -4.10 -10.60
C ILE A 386 27.06 -4.67 -9.20
N ALA A 387 28.03 -5.47 -8.77
CA ALA A 387 28.02 -6.12 -7.47
C ALA A 387 28.08 -5.09 -6.34
N VAL A 388 27.14 -5.19 -5.40
CA VAL A 388 27.04 -4.34 -4.20
C VAL A 388 26.55 -5.20 -3.03
N GLN A 389 26.69 -4.69 -1.81
CA GLN A 389 26.00 -5.29 -0.67
C GLN A 389 24.50 -4.99 -0.76
N VAL A 390 23.71 -6.03 -1.03
CA VAL A 390 22.25 -5.91 -1.19
C VAL A 390 21.57 -5.86 0.18
N ALA A 391 20.82 -4.79 0.43
CA ALA A 391 19.94 -4.65 1.58
C ALA A 391 18.50 -5.09 1.24
N ASP A 392 18.01 -4.71 0.07
CA ASP A 392 16.66 -5.02 -0.44
C ASP A 392 16.71 -4.96 -1.98
N THR A 393 15.80 -5.64 -2.68
CA THR A 393 15.71 -5.58 -4.15
C THR A 393 14.46 -4.84 -4.64
N VAL A 394 13.58 -4.42 -3.71
CA VAL A 394 12.38 -3.64 -4.02
C VAL A 394 12.76 -2.35 -4.75
N GLY A 395 12.10 -2.09 -5.88
CA GLY A 395 12.31 -0.88 -6.69
C GLY A 395 13.56 -0.88 -7.57
N ALA A 396 14.41 -1.92 -7.55
CA ALA A 396 15.59 -1.99 -8.42
C ALA A 396 15.25 -1.89 -9.91
N GLY A 397 14.13 -2.49 -10.32
CA GLY A 397 13.60 -2.39 -11.68
C GLY A 397 13.10 -0.98 -12.01
N ASP A 398 12.51 -0.27 -11.06
CA ASP A 398 12.05 1.12 -11.27
C ASP A 398 13.27 2.05 -11.38
N ALA A 399 14.30 1.82 -10.55
CA ALA A 399 15.55 2.56 -10.57
C ALA A 399 16.37 2.33 -11.86
N SER A 400 16.41 1.09 -12.37
CA SER A 400 17.06 0.79 -13.66
C SER A 400 16.34 1.49 -14.82
N MET A 401 15.00 1.51 -14.78
CA MET A 401 14.20 2.21 -15.77
C MET A 401 14.44 3.71 -15.72
N ALA A 402 14.41 4.30 -14.52
CA ALA A 402 14.70 5.71 -14.30
C ALA A 402 16.11 6.08 -14.79
N GLY A 403 17.12 5.27 -14.50
CA GLY A 403 18.49 5.47 -14.96
C GLY A 403 18.60 5.42 -16.48
N TRP A 404 17.93 4.45 -17.12
CA TRP A 404 17.89 4.34 -18.58
C TRP A 404 17.26 5.57 -19.24
N LEU A 405 16.08 5.98 -18.77
CA LEU A 405 15.38 7.16 -19.29
C LEU A 405 16.17 8.45 -19.01
N ALA A 406 16.67 8.64 -17.78
CA ALA A 406 17.42 9.82 -17.41
C ALA A 406 18.73 9.97 -18.19
N SER A 407 19.41 8.87 -18.50
CA SER A 407 20.67 8.89 -19.26
C SER A 407 20.57 9.64 -20.60
N GLN A 408 19.41 9.57 -21.26
CA GLN A 408 19.13 10.27 -22.51
C GLN A 408 19.11 11.80 -22.30
N PHE A 409 18.42 12.28 -21.27
CA PHE A 409 18.31 13.70 -20.95
C PHE A 409 19.58 14.28 -20.31
N LEU A 410 20.40 13.42 -19.70
CA LEU A 410 21.71 13.79 -19.15
C LEU A 410 22.81 13.86 -20.23
N GLY A 411 22.47 13.62 -21.49
CA GLY A 411 23.40 13.73 -22.63
C GLY A 411 24.39 12.56 -22.75
N ILE A 412 24.14 11.42 -22.10
CA ILE A 412 24.99 10.24 -22.20
C ILE A 412 24.74 9.58 -23.56
N GLN A 413 25.66 9.78 -24.51
CA GLN A 413 25.45 9.36 -25.91
C GLN A 413 25.72 7.87 -26.15
N GLN A 414 26.72 7.30 -25.48
CA GLN A 414 27.18 5.94 -25.77
C GLN A 414 26.22 4.90 -25.17
N PRO A 415 25.66 3.96 -25.96
CA PRO A 415 24.71 2.95 -25.46
C PRO A 415 25.25 2.15 -24.27
N GLN A 416 26.52 1.73 -24.31
CA GLN A 416 27.16 1.04 -23.18
C GLN A 416 27.19 1.90 -21.91
N ALA A 417 27.49 3.19 -22.03
CA ALA A 417 27.56 4.09 -20.87
C ALA A 417 26.16 4.35 -20.28
N ARG A 418 25.13 4.46 -21.13
CA ARG A 418 23.72 4.54 -20.69
C ARG A 418 23.30 3.28 -19.93
N LEU A 419 23.68 2.11 -20.45
CA LEU A 419 23.37 0.82 -19.84
C LEU A 419 24.10 0.64 -18.49
N GLN A 420 25.37 1.04 -18.43
CA GLN A 420 26.15 1.06 -17.18
C GLN A 420 25.53 2.01 -16.14
N PHE A 421 25.05 3.18 -16.56
CA PHE A 421 24.36 4.13 -15.69
C PHE A 421 23.02 3.56 -15.15
N SER A 422 22.24 2.90 -16.00
CA SER A 422 21.02 2.17 -15.61
C SER A 422 21.32 1.07 -14.59
N ALA A 423 22.35 0.25 -14.82
CA ALA A 423 22.79 -0.79 -13.89
C ALA A 423 23.25 -0.22 -12.55
N ALA A 424 23.98 0.90 -12.55
CA ALA A 424 24.38 1.57 -11.32
C ALA A 424 23.19 2.12 -10.53
N CYS A 425 22.17 2.68 -11.20
CA CYS A 425 20.94 3.11 -10.53
C CYS A 425 20.24 1.94 -9.82
N ALA A 426 20.15 0.78 -10.49
CA ALA A 426 19.60 -0.44 -9.92
C ALA A 426 20.39 -0.90 -8.68
N SER A 427 21.72 -0.97 -8.80
CA SER A 427 22.59 -1.40 -7.70
C SER A 427 22.55 -0.44 -6.51
N VAL A 428 22.57 0.89 -6.73
CA VAL A 428 22.40 1.87 -5.64
C VAL A 428 21.05 1.68 -4.96
N SER A 429 19.96 1.50 -5.71
CA SER A 429 18.65 1.20 -5.11
C SER A 429 18.72 -0.03 -4.20
N CYS A 430 19.41 -1.09 -4.64
CA CYS A 430 19.53 -2.33 -3.87
C CYS A 430 20.33 -2.20 -2.57
N MET A 431 21.11 -1.15 -2.39
CA MET A 431 21.89 -0.90 -1.17
C MET A 431 21.03 -0.37 -0.02
N HIS A 432 19.76 -0.04 -0.27
CA HIS A 432 18.84 0.55 0.69
C HIS A 432 17.53 -0.25 0.75
N SER A 433 16.79 -0.13 1.86
CA SER A 433 15.49 -0.77 2.02
C SER A 433 14.37 -0.03 1.29
N GLY A 434 13.41 -0.79 0.74
CA GLY A 434 12.32 -0.26 -0.06
C GLY A 434 12.76 0.29 -1.41
N ALA A 435 11.83 0.92 -2.14
CA ALA A 435 12.07 1.43 -3.49
C ALA A 435 12.93 2.72 -3.50
N TYR A 436 14.17 2.65 -3.01
CA TYR A 436 15.05 3.80 -2.87
C TYR A 436 15.33 4.47 -4.22
N ALA A 437 15.14 5.79 -4.28
CA ALA A 437 15.43 6.56 -5.49
C ALA A 437 16.90 7.03 -5.45
N PRO A 438 17.79 6.54 -6.33
CA PRO A 438 19.20 6.93 -6.30
C PRO A 438 19.41 8.40 -6.69
N SER A 439 20.39 9.06 -6.09
CA SER A 439 20.90 10.36 -6.53
C SER A 439 21.98 10.22 -7.59
N ARG A 440 22.18 11.27 -8.39
CA ARG A 440 23.26 11.32 -9.39
C ARG A 440 24.65 11.16 -8.76
N GLU A 441 24.85 11.69 -7.56
CA GLU A 441 26.12 11.62 -6.82
C GLU A 441 26.44 10.19 -6.42
N GLU A 442 25.48 9.46 -5.83
CA GLU A 442 25.63 8.05 -5.47
C GLU A 442 25.94 7.18 -6.69
N VAL A 443 25.22 7.40 -7.80
CA VAL A 443 25.43 6.65 -9.05
C VAL A 443 26.83 6.94 -9.63
N THR A 444 27.25 8.20 -9.63
CA THR A 444 28.58 8.59 -10.12
C THR A 444 29.68 8.02 -9.22
N ALA A 445 29.50 8.07 -7.90
CA ALA A 445 30.42 7.49 -6.93
C ALA A 445 30.61 5.99 -7.19
N LEU A 446 29.51 5.24 -7.35
CA LEU A 446 29.55 3.81 -7.65
C LEU A 446 30.30 3.52 -8.96
N LEU A 447 30.02 4.28 -10.02
CA LEU A 447 30.68 4.11 -11.33
C LEU A 447 32.17 4.45 -11.29
N SER A 448 32.60 5.36 -10.40
CA SER A 448 34.00 5.74 -10.21
C SER A 448 34.77 4.82 -9.25
N GLY A 449 34.12 3.80 -8.66
CA GLY A 449 34.72 2.86 -7.70
C GLY A 449 34.83 3.40 -6.27
N GLY A 450 34.03 4.40 -5.91
CA GLY A 450 34.09 5.12 -4.63
C GLY A 450 33.09 4.67 -3.56
N VAL A 451 32.56 3.44 -3.66
CA VAL A 451 31.51 2.91 -2.75
C VAL A 451 31.96 1.61 -2.09
#